data_AF-A0A7X0H4N6-F1
#
_entry.id   AF-A0A7X0H4N6-F1
#
_cell.length_a   1.000
_cell.length_b   1.000
_cell.length_c   1.000
_cell.angle_alpha   90.00
_cell.angle_beta   90.00
_cell.angle_gamma   90.00
#
_symmetry.space_group_name_H-M   'P 1'
#
loop_
_entity.id
_entity.type
_entity.pdbx_description
1 polymer ?
#
loop_
_entity_poly.entity_id
_entity_poly.type
_entity_poly.pdbx_seq_one_letter_code
_entity_poly.pdbx_strand_id
1 'polypeptide(L)'
;MAKAKRQYVCQNCGSVSYRWQGQCADCNEWNTLVEEASKTAFSAKHDLSKGGRTLALETLDADSKMPERMLCGITEFDRALGGGFVAGSATLIGGDPGIGKSTLLLQAAGRLAKAGKSVVYISGEEAAAQVRLRAQRLGLGQAPVALASATSVRDILATLDGQGADFVVIDSIQTMHSDLIDSAPGTVSQVRASAQELIRYAKDSDAAIVLVGHVTKDGTIAGPRVLEHMVDTVLAFEGERSHQYRILRAVKNRFGGTDEIGVFAMGEEGLGEVANPSSLFLTDRSRDVPGSVVFPALEGTRPVLVEVQALTVRLASGATPRRAVVGWDSGRLAMVLAVLEARCGLQMGAAEVYLNIAGGYRLTDPAADLAVAAALISAFSERPVPADAIVFGELSLSGEVRQVSHDGLRLREAAKLGFSRGWGPTGMKGVGGISVTGFARLGELVDLMLGRD
;
A
#
# COMPACT_ATOMS: atom_id res chain seq x y z
N MET A 1 -42.93 10.66 -40.17
CA MET A 1 -42.46 10.88 -38.78
C MET A 1 -43.51 11.67 -38.03
N ALA A 2 -44.12 11.08 -37.00
CA ALA A 2 -45.18 11.73 -36.22
C ALA A 2 -44.56 12.70 -35.20
N LYS A 3 -44.96 13.98 -35.24
CA LYS A 3 -44.55 15.00 -34.25
C LYS A 3 -44.98 14.56 -32.85
N ALA A 4 -44.07 14.59 -31.88
CA ALA A 4 -44.36 14.31 -30.48
C ALA A 4 -45.50 15.23 -29.98
N LYS A 5 -46.59 14.64 -29.49
CA LYS A 5 -47.73 15.39 -28.93
C LYS A 5 -47.31 15.92 -27.56
N ARG A 6 -47.40 17.23 -27.37
CA ARG A 6 -47.17 17.90 -26.07
C ARG A 6 -48.29 17.52 -25.10
N GLN A 7 -47.93 17.18 -23.86
CA GLN A 7 -48.84 16.81 -22.79
C GLN A 7 -48.67 17.81 -21.65
N TYR A 8 -49.78 18.22 -21.03
CA TYR A 8 -49.81 19.13 -19.89
C TYR A 8 -50.47 18.42 -18.72
N VAL A 9 -49.83 18.43 -17.55
CA VAL A 9 -50.33 17.77 -16.34
C VAL A 9 -50.57 18.82 -15.26
N CYS A 10 -51.76 18.80 -14.65
CA CYS A 10 -52.07 19.66 -13.52
C CYS A 10 -51.31 19.19 -12.29
N GLN A 11 -50.47 20.06 -11.72
CA GLN A 11 -49.68 19.74 -10.53
C GLN A 11 -50.51 19.59 -9.25
N ASN A 12 -51.79 19.98 -9.26
CA ASN A 12 -52.67 19.90 -8.09
C ASN A 12 -53.54 18.64 -8.06
N CYS A 13 -54.12 18.24 -9.20
CA CYS A 13 -55.05 17.11 -9.27
C CYS A 13 -54.60 15.98 -10.21
N GLY A 14 -53.50 16.15 -10.95
CA GLY A 14 -52.98 15.15 -11.87
C GLY A 14 -53.73 15.02 -13.20
N SER A 15 -54.73 15.87 -13.47
CA SER A 15 -55.47 15.86 -14.74
C SER A 15 -54.54 16.06 -15.93
N VAL A 16 -54.75 15.29 -17.01
CA VAL A 16 -53.94 15.37 -18.22
C VAL A 16 -54.70 16.09 -19.33
N SER A 17 -54.07 17.11 -19.93
CA SER A 17 -54.58 17.83 -21.09
C SER A 17 -53.54 17.85 -22.22
N TYR A 18 -54.01 17.88 -23.48
CA TYR A 18 -53.14 17.98 -24.66
C TYR A 18 -53.07 19.41 -25.24
N ARG A 19 -53.68 20.38 -24.55
CA ARG A 19 -53.62 21.81 -24.86
C ARG A 19 -53.45 22.62 -23.57
N TRP A 20 -52.54 23.58 -23.57
CA TRP A 20 -52.39 24.51 -22.45
C TRP A 20 -53.54 25.52 -22.43
N GLN A 21 -54.18 25.72 -21.28
CA GLN A 21 -55.37 26.58 -21.17
C GLN A 21 -55.39 27.48 -19.92
N GLY A 22 -54.25 27.67 -19.23
CA GLY A 22 -54.15 28.55 -18.06
C GLY A 22 -54.84 28.03 -16.80
N GLN A 23 -56.04 27.45 -16.89
CA GLN A 23 -56.81 26.87 -15.79
C GLN A 23 -57.02 25.36 -16.00
N CYS A 24 -56.90 24.57 -14.93
CA CYS A 24 -57.22 23.14 -14.94
C CYS A 24 -58.75 22.94 -15.03
N ALA A 25 -59.23 22.15 -16.00
CA ALA A 25 -60.66 21.89 -16.18
C ALA A 25 -61.28 20.99 -15.09
N ASP A 26 -60.46 20.19 -14.40
CA ASP A 26 -60.95 19.21 -13.42
C ASP A 26 -60.97 19.77 -11.99
N CYS A 27 -59.94 20.54 -11.60
CA CYS A 27 -59.87 21.14 -10.25
C CYS A 27 -60.04 22.65 -10.22
N ASN A 28 -60.29 23.31 -11.36
CA ASN A 28 -60.49 24.75 -11.52
C ASN A 28 -59.34 25.65 -11.03
N GLU A 29 -58.16 25.10 -10.75
CA GLU A 29 -57.00 25.87 -10.30
C GLU A 29 -56.23 26.50 -11.46
N TRP A 30 -55.81 27.75 -11.26
CA TRP A 30 -55.07 28.53 -12.27
C TRP A 30 -53.57 28.28 -12.22
N ASN A 31 -52.91 28.36 -13.37
CA ASN A 31 -51.47 28.19 -13.58
C ASN A 31 -50.86 26.88 -13.06
N THR A 32 -51.68 25.85 -12.86
CA THR A 32 -51.23 24.53 -12.37
C THR A 32 -50.87 23.55 -13.49
N LEU A 33 -51.24 23.83 -14.74
CA LEU A 33 -50.96 22.98 -15.90
C LEU A 33 -49.53 23.21 -16.41
N VAL A 34 -48.65 22.24 -16.16
CA VAL A 34 -47.24 22.26 -16.57
C VAL A 34 -47.02 21.32 -17.75
N GLU A 35 -46.25 21.76 -18.76
CA GLU A 35 -45.90 20.91 -19.90
C GLU A 35 -44.95 19.79 -19.45
N GLU A 36 -45.40 18.54 -19.55
CA GLU A 36 -44.52 17.38 -19.42
C GLU A 36 -44.01 17.00 -20.80
N ALA A 37 -42.69 17.03 -20.98
CA ALA A 37 -42.06 16.51 -22.17
C ALA A 37 -42.41 15.02 -22.31
N SER A 38 -42.87 14.60 -23.49
CA SER A 38 -43.13 13.19 -23.80
C SER A 38 -41.93 12.35 -23.39
N LYS A 39 -42.19 11.27 -22.63
CA LYS A 39 -41.21 10.30 -22.10
C LYS A 39 -39.92 10.29 -22.92
N THR A 40 -38.87 10.87 -22.37
CA THR A 40 -37.54 10.80 -22.96
C THR A 40 -37.10 9.34 -23.00
N ALA A 41 -36.28 8.99 -24.00
CA ALA A 41 -35.67 7.66 -24.19
C ALA A 41 -34.87 7.16 -22.96
N PHE A 42 -34.68 8.01 -21.95
CA PHE A 42 -34.07 7.67 -20.67
C PHE A 42 -34.97 6.77 -19.80
N SER A 43 -36.30 6.88 -19.93
CA SER A 43 -37.26 6.02 -19.19
C SER A 43 -37.42 4.61 -19.78
N ALA A 44 -37.05 4.40 -21.04
CA ALA A 44 -37.13 3.11 -21.71
C ALA A 44 -36.01 2.13 -21.32
N LYS A 45 -34.89 2.62 -20.74
CA LYS A 45 -33.77 1.78 -20.30
C LYS A 45 -33.96 1.09 -18.95
N HIS A 46 -35.02 1.43 -18.20
CA HIS A 46 -35.34 0.83 -16.90
C HIS A 46 -36.69 0.10 -16.90
N ASP A 47 -37.18 -0.30 -18.07
CA ASP A 47 -38.30 -1.24 -18.13
C ASP A 47 -37.81 -2.64 -17.75
N LEU A 48 -37.88 -2.95 -16.45
CA LEU A 48 -37.55 -4.27 -15.88
C LEU A 48 -38.44 -5.40 -16.44
N SER A 49 -39.49 -5.08 -17.18
CA SER A 49 -40.37 -6.08 -17.80
C SER A 49 -39.79 -6.72 -19.07
N LYS A 50 -38.72 -6.15 -19.66
CA LYS A 50 -38.15 -6.63 -20.94
C LYS A 50 -36.62 -6.73 -20.99
N GLY A 51 -35.94 -6.84 -19.85
CA GLY A 51 -34.49 -6.99 -19.88
C GLY A 51 -33.89 -7.26 -18.51
N GLY A 52 -33.44 -8.48 -18.31
CA GLY A 52 -32.69 -8.94 -17.15
C GLY A 52 -32.67 -10.47 -17.10
N ARG A 53 -31.53 -11.06 -16.75
CA ARG A 53 -31.48 -12.48 -16.38
C ARG A 53 -31.82 -12.58 -14.90
N THR A 54 -32.71 -13.48 -14.52
CA THR A 54 -32.95 -13.79 -13.11
C THR A 54 -31.66 -14.34 -12.50
N LEU A 55 -31.30 -13.83 -11.33
CA LEU A 55 -30.12 -14.29 -10.59
C LEU A 55 -30.55 -15.38 -9.62
N ALA A 56 -29.73 -16.43 -9.50
CA ALA A 56 -29.82 -17.34 -8.38
C ALA A 56 -29.40 -16.57 -7.12
N LEU A 57 -30.26 -16.54 -6.11
CA LEU A 57 -29.93 -15.95 -4.82
C LEU A 57 -29.33 -17.06 -3.95
N GLU A 58 -28.14 -16.81 -3.42
CA GLU A 58 -27.46 -17.71 -2.48
C GLU A 58 -27.59 -17.16 -1.06
N THR A 59 -27.65 -18.05 -0.07
CA THR A 59 -27.74 -17.68 1.34
C THR A 59 -26.34 -17.45 1.93
N LEU A 60 -26.25 -16.63 2.98
CA LEU A 60 -24.95 -16.34 3.62
C LEU A 60 -24.33 -17.56 4.32
N ASP A 61 -25.12 -18.60 4.61
CA ASP A 61 -24.71 -19.86 5.22
C ASP A 61 -24.38 -20.96 4.20
N ALA A 62 -24.35 -20.62 2.90
CA ALA A 62 -23.93 -21.55 1.86
C ALA A 62 -22.47 -21.98 2.07
N ASP A 63 -22.23 -23.30 2.04
CA ASP A 63 -20.90 -23.90 2.15
C ASP A 63 -20.08 -23.53 0.91
N SER A 64 -19.26 -22.49 1.03
CA SER A 64 -18.43 -21.94 -0.05
C SER A 64 -16.98 -22.35 0.19
N LYS A 65 -16.41 -23.11 -0.75
CA LYS A 65 -14.97 -23.41 -0.72
C LYS A 65 -14.19 -22.12 -0.88
N MET A 66 -13.15 -21.95 -0.06
CA MET A 66 -12.22 -20.85 -0.27
C MET A 66 -11.61 -20.95 -1.68
N PRO A 67 -11.47 -19.82 -2.38
CA PRO A 67 -10.99 -19.83 -3.76
C PRO A 67 -9.55 -20.36 -3.83
N GLU A 68 -9.24 -21.10 -4.89
CA GLU A 68 -7.93 -21.70 -5.09
C GLU A 68 -6.86 -20.62 -5.24
N ARG A 69 -5.70 -20.84 -4.59
CA ARG A 69 -4.56 -19.92 -4.63
C ARG A 69 -3.41 -20.48 -5.45
N MET A 70 -2.91 -19.68 -6.37
CA MET A 70 -1.72 -19.94 -7.14
C MET A 70 -0.52 -19.23 -6.52
N LEU A 71 0.35 -20.02 -5.88
CA LEU A 71 1.63 -19.54 -5.37
C LEU A 71 2.59 -19.34 -6.54
N CYS A 72 3.15 -18.13 -6.66
CA CYS A 72 4.17 -17.86 -7.67
C CYS A 72 5.57 -18.33 -7.22
N GLY A 73 5.71 -18.71 -5.94
CA GLY A 73 6.94 -19.21 -5.35
C GLY A 73 7.95 -18.11 -5.03
N ILE A 74 7.56 -16.84 -5.15
CA ILE A 74 8.30 -15.69 -4.60
C ILE A 74 7.67 -15.43 -3.23
N THR A 75 8.29 -15.95 -2.18
CA THR A 75 7.74 -15.99 -0.81
C THR A 75 7.25 -14.62 -0.31
N GLU A 76 8.02 -13.56 -0.50
CA GLU A 76 7.66 -12.21 -0.09
C GLU A 76 6.48 -11.65 -0.90
N PHE A 77 6.34 -12.06 -2.17
CA PHE A 77 5.22 -11.65 -3.01
C PHE A 77 3.94 -12.43 -2.66
N ASP A 78 4.06 -13.75 -2.52
CA ASP A 78 2.97 -14.61 -2.08
C ASP A 78 2.44 -14.18 -0.71
N ARG A 79 3.33 -13.75 0.21
CA ARG A 79 2.94 -13.17 1.50
C ARG A 79 2.15 -11.88 1.33
N ALA A 80 2.64 -10.92 0.54
CA ALA A 80 1.93 -9.66 0.29
C ALA A 80 0.53 -9.88 -0.31
N LEU A 81 0.34 -10.97 -1.06
CA LEU A 81 -0.96 -11.39 -1.61
C LEU A 81 -1.86 -12.12 -0.60
N GLY A 82 -1.35 -12.47 0.58
CA GLY A 82 -2.07 -13.28 1.56
C GLY A 82 -2.10 -14.78 1.22
N GLY A 83 -1.06 -15.28 0.56
CA GLY A 83 -0.89 -16.69 0.19
C GLY A 83 -0.99 -16.98 -1.31
N GLY A 84 -0.70 -16.00 -2.18
CA GLY A 84 -0.69 -16.16 -3.64
C GLY A 84 -1.91 -15.59 -4.36
N PHE A 85 -1.91 -15.69 -5.69
CA PHE A 85 -2.96 -15.15 -6.56
C PHE A 85 -4.23 -15.98 -6.49
N VAL A 86 -5.40 -15.33 -6.50
CA VAL A 86 -6.69 -15.99 -6.39
C VAL A 86 -7.31 -16.13 -7.78
N ALA A 87 -7.82 -17.32 -8.11
CA ALA A 87 -8.57 -17.56 -9.34
C ALA A 87 -9.80 -16.63 -9.43
N GLY A 88 -10.15 -16.23 -10.65
CA GLY A 88 -11.31 -15.35 -10.90
C GLY A 88 -11.20 -13.94 -10.32
N SER A 89 -9.98 -13.47 -10.04
CA SER A 89 -9.74 -12.19 -9.36
C SER A 89 -8.89 -11.22 -10.16
N ALA A 90 -9.00 -9.94 -9.82
CA ALA A 90 -8.14 -8.89 -10.37
C ALA A 90 -7.26 -8.25 -9.29
N THR A 91 -5.96 -8.19 -9.56
CA THR A 91 -4.96 -7.52 -8.72
C THR A 91 -4.36 -6.33 -9.46
N LEU A 92 -4.34 -5.16 -8.82
CA LEU A 92 -3.64 -3.97 -9.31
C LEU A 92 -2.29 -3.84 -8.63
N ILE A 93 -1.22 -3.67 -9.40
CA ILE A 93 0.11 -3.31 -8.86
C ILE A 93 0.46 -1.89 -9.28
N GLY A 94 0.40 -0.98 -8.32
CA GLY A 94 0.78 0.42 -8.45
C GLY A 94 2.24 0.65 -8.07
N GLY A 95 2.85 1.71 -8.61
CA GLY A 95 4.16 2.18 -8.17
C GLY A 95 4.86 3.05 -9.20
N ASP A 96 5.95 3.70 -8.79
CA ASP A 96 6.70 4.62 -9.64
C ASP A 96 7.30 3.92 -10.88
N PRO A 97 7.44 4.63 -12.02
CA PRO A 97 8.19 4.13 -13.16
C PRO A 97 9.62 3.74 -12.75
N GLY A 98 10.05 2.54 -13.15
CA GLY A 98 11.39 2.01 -12.82
C GLY A 98 11.51 1.33 -11.43
N ILE A 99 10.44 1.28 -10.63
CA ILE A 99 10.45 0.54 -9.34
C ILE A 99 10.46 -0.98 -9.51
N GLY A 100 10.38 -1.50 -10.74
CA GLY A 100 10.59 -2.93 -11.01
C GLY A 100 9.31 -3.78 -10.99
N LYS A 101 8.13 -3.16 -11.17
CA LYS A 101 6.84 -3.86 -11.31
C LYS A 101 6.87 -4.94 -12.40
N SER A 102 7.28 -4.55 -13.62
CA SER A 102 7.41 -5.47 -14.76
C SER A 102 8.45 -6.56 -14.49
N THR A 103 9.54 -6.25 -13.78
CA THR A 103 10.55 -7.24 -13.38
C THR A 103 9.96 -8.28 -12.43
N LEU A 104 9.27 -7.84 -11.38
CA LEU A 104 8.61 -8.73 -10.41
C LEU A 104 7.58 -9.63 -11.09
N LEU A 105 6.76 -9.05 -11.98
CA LEU A 105 5.71 -9.79 -12.66
C LEU A 105 6.24 -10.75 -13.71
N LEU A 106 7.31 -10.41 -14.41
CA LEU A 106 7.96 -11.33 -15.32
C LEU A 106 8.60 -12.51 -14.57
N GLN A 107 9.18 -12.26 -13.38
CA GLN A 107 9.64 -13.32 -12.47
C GLN A 107 8.51 -14.24 -12.00
N ALA A 108 7.38 -13.66 -11.55
CA ALA A 108 6.22 -14.42 -11.11
C ALA A 108 5.61 -15.24 -12.28
N ALA A 109 5.41 -14.62 -13.44
CA ALA A 109 4.89 -15.27 -14.64
C ALA A 109 5.78 -16.44 -15.08
N GLY A 110 7.10 -16.25 -15.09
CA GLY A 110 8.05 -17.30 -15.44
C GLY A 110 8.04 -18.48 -14.46
N ARG A 111 7.89 -18.23 -13.14
CA ARG A 111 7.79 -19.29 -12.14
C ARG A 111 6.47 -20.06 -12.23
N LEU A 112 5.34 -19.35 -12.39
CA LEU A 112 4.02 -19.97 -12.59
C LEU A 112 3.98 -20.84 -13.86
N ALA A 113 4.54 -20.34 -14.96
CA ALA A 113 4.61 -21.11 -16.22
C ALA A 113 5.47 -22.38 -16.06
N LYS A 114 6.61 -22.28 -15.36
CA LYS A 114 7.44 -23.46 -15.04
C LYS A 114 6.74 -24.44 -14.09
N ALA A 115 5.81 -23.97 -13.26
CA ALA A 115 4.97 -24.81 -12.41
C ALA A 115 3.76 -25.44 -13.16
N GLY A 116 3.68 -25.25 -14.48
CA GLY A 116 2.67 -25.88 -15.33
C GLY A 116 1.37 -25.08 -15.50
N LYS A 117 1.31 -23.83 -15.03
CA LYS A 117 0.15 -22.95 -15.25
C LYS A 117 0.20 -22.31 -16.64
N SER A 118 -0.96 -22.11 -17.26
CA SER A 118 -1.09 -21.34 -18.50
C SER A 118 -0.95 -19.85 -18.20
N VAL A 119 0.15 -19.24 -18.65
CA VAL A 119 0.48 -17.85 -18.35
C VAL A 119 0.55 -17.02 -19.62
N VAL A 120 -0.21 -15.91 -19.63
CA VAL A 120 -0.18 -14.91 -20.70
C VAL A 120 0.37 -13.59 -20.17
N TYR A 121 1.36 -13.03 -20.87
CA TYR A 121 1.92 -11.71 -20.59
C TYR A 121 1.65 -10.79 -21.78
N ILE A 122 0.84 -9.75 -21.56
CA ILE A 122 0.55 -8.73 -22.56
C ILE A 122 1.28 -7.45 -22.18
N SER A 123 2.19 -7.01 -23.06
CA SER A 123 2.82 -5.69 -22.91
C SER A 123 2.22 -4.68 -23.88
N GLY A 124 1.73 -3.57 -23.37
CA GLY A 124 1.33 -2.44 -24.20
C GLY A 124 2.42 -1.37 -24.33
N GLU A 125 3.44 -1.39 -23.47
CA GLU A 125 4.55 -0.42 -23.50
C GLU A 125 5.77 -0.90 -24.29
N GLU A 126 6.09 -2.19 -24.22
CA GLU A 126 7.33 -2.74 -24.79
C GLU A 126 7.04 -3.78 -25.88
N ALA A 127 7.95 -3.85 -26.85
CA ALA A 127 7.87 -4.88 -27.88
C ALA A 127 8.19 -6.26 -27.28
N ALA A 128 7.54 -7.32 -27.80
CA ALA A 128 7.75 -8.69 -27.32
C ALA A 128 9.23 -9.12 -27.33
N ALA A 129 10.02 -8.67 -28.31
CA ALA A 129 11.45 -8.94 -28.36
C ALA A 129 12.22 -8.33 -27.17
N GLN A 130 11.86 -7.13 -26.72
CA GLN A 130 12.49 -6.47 -25.58
C GLN A 130 12.15 -7.18 -24.27
N VAL A 131 10.87 -7.55 -24.08
CA VAL A 131 10.43 -8.32 -22.91
C VAL A 131 11.16 -9.67 -22.86
N ARG A 132 11.33 -10.35 -24.01
CA ARG A 132 12.09 -11.60 -24.11
C ARG A 132 13.56 -11.45 -23.70
N LEU A 133 14.23 -10.38 -24.12
CA LEU A 133 15.61 -10.10 -23.71
C LEU A 133 15.72 -9.92 -22.19
N ARG A 134 14.75 -9.25 -21.56
CA ARG A 134 14.71 -9.14 -20.09
C ARG A 134 14.48 -10.50 -19.43
N ALA A 135 13.53 -11.29 -19.93
CA ALA A 135 13.29 -12.64 -19.43
C ALA A 135 14.56 -13.50 -19.49
N GLN A 136 15.35 -13.40 -20.56
CA GLN A 136 16.64 -14.09 -20.66
C GLN A 136 17.63 -13.68 -19.58
N ARG A 137 17.77 -12.37 -19.31
CA ARG A 137 18.65 -11.86 -18.24
C ARG A 137 18.21 -12.33 -16.85
N LEU A 138 16.92 -12.49 -16.63
CA LEU A 138 16.34 -13.02 -15.38
C LEU A 138 16.42 -14.55 -15.26
N GLY A 139 17.04 -15.27 -16.21
CA GLY A 139 17.10 -16.74 -16.20
C GLY A 139 15.76 -17.42 -16.57
N LEU A 140 14.86 -16.69 -17.23
CA LEU A 140 13.50 -17.13 -17.57
C LEU A 140 13.29 -17.32 -19.08
N GLY A 141 14.36 -17.28 -19.88
CA GLY A 141 14.26 -17.37 -21.35
C GLY A 141 13.64 -18.65 -21.90
N GLN A 142 13.57 -19.72 -21.09
CA GLN A 142 12.94 -21.00 -21.43
C GLN A 142 11.60 -21.22 -20.72
N ALA A 143 11.08 -20.24 -19.98
CA ALA A 143 9.77 -20.36 -19.35
C ALA A 143 8.67 -20.32 -20.42
N PRO A 144 7.68 -21.23 -20.39
CA PRO A 144 6.63 -21.31 -21.41
C PRO A 144 5.54 -20.24 -21.18
N VAL A 145 5.94 -18.96 -21.24
CA VAL A 145 5.04 -17.80 -21.11
C VAL A 145 4.56 -17.38 -22.49
N ALA A 146 3.25 -17.33 -22.71
CA ALA A 146 2.66 -16.78 -23.93
C ALA A 146 2.76 -15.25 -23.89
N LEU A 147 3.62 -14.68 -24.73
CA LEU A 147 3.95 -13.26 -24.72
C LEU A 147 3.41 -12.58 -25.98
N ALA A 148 2.66 -11.49 -25.82
CA ALA A 148 2.20 -10.64 -26.91
C ALA A 148 2.40 -9.15 -26.59
N SER A 149 2.50 -8.36 -27.65
CA SER A 149 2.45 -6.89 -27.55
C SER A 149 1.16 -6.41 -28.19
N ALA A 150 0.26 -5.84 -27.39
CA ALA A 150 -1.08 -5.45 -27.82
C ALA A 150 -1.62 -4.35 -26.89
N THR A 151 -2.49 -3.50 -27.44
CA THR A 151 -3.18 -2.43 -26.71
C THR A 151 -4.70 -2.51 -26.82
N SER A 152 -5.24 -3.21 -27.81
CA SER A 152 -6.68 -3.42 -28.02
C SER A 152 -7.22 -4.46 -27.03
N VAL A 153 -8.10 -4.05 -26.13
CA VAL A 153 -8.73 -4.95 -25.15
C VAL A 153 -9.56 -6.02 -25.87
N ARG A 154 -10.24 -5.66 -26.96
CA ARG A 154 -11.01 -6.61 -27.78
C ARG A 154 -10.13 -7.74 -28.30
N ASP A 155 -8.97 -7.42 -28.87
CA ASP A 155 -8.08 -8.42 -29.46
C ASP A 155 -7.44 -9.31 -28.38
N ILE A 156 -7.12 -8.71 -27.22
CA ILE A 156 -6.62 -9.43 -26.06
C ILE A 156 -7.67 -10.44 -25.58
N LEU A 157 -8.92 -10.01 -25.35
CA LEU A 157 -10.00 -10.88 -24.89
C LEU A 157 -10.31 -12.00 -25.90
N ALA A 158 -10.37 -11.68 -27.20
CA ALA A 158 -10.59 -12.69 -28.24
C ALA A 158 -9.46 -13.74 -28.28
N THR A 159 -8.22 -13.31 -28.02
CA THR A 159 -7.07 -14.21 -27.93
C THR A 159 -7.18 -15.11 -26.69
N LEU A 160 -7.55 -14.53 -25.54
CA LEU A 160 -7.68 -15.24 -24.27
C LEU A 160 -8.83 -16.25 -24.28
N ASP A 161 -9.96 -15.94 -24.91
CA ASP A 161 -11.11 -16.85 -25.08
C ASP A 161 -10.74 -18.10 -25.90
N GLY A 162 -9.83 -17.97 -26.89
CA GLY A 162 -9.46 -19.07 -27.77
C GLY A 162 -8.51 -20.09 -27.14
N GLN A 163 -7.67 -19.68 -26.18
CA GLN A 163 -6.60 -20.51 -25.62
C GLN A 163 -6.74 -20.77 -24.10
N GLY A 164 -7.47 -19.93 -23.38
CA GLY A 164 -7.56 -19.93 -21.92
C GLY A 164 -6.25 -19.50 -21.24
N ALA A 165 -6.35 -19.01 -20.01
CA ALA A 165 -5.19 -18.67 -19.19
C ALA A 165 -5.54 -18.81 -17.71
N ASP A 166 -4.64 -19.39 -16.92
CA ASP A 166 -4.76 -19.39 -15.47
C ASP A 166 -4.35 -18.02 -14.92
N PHE A 167 -3.31 -17.42 -15.50
CA PHE A 167 -2.73 -16.17 -15.05
C PHE A 167 -2.44 -15.22 -16.21
N VAL A 168 -2.91 -13.98 -16.11
CA VAL A 168 -2.74 -12.95 -17.15
C VAL A 168 -2.10 -11.70 -16.57
N VAL A 169 -1.04 -11.20 -17.19
CA VAL A 169 -0.42 -9.91 -16.85
C VAL A 169 -0.71 -8.90 -17.94
N ILE A 170 -1.19 -7.71 -17.56
CA ILE A 170 -1.41 -6.55 -18.44
C ILE A 170 -0.45 -5.43 -18.01
N ASP A 171 0.61 -5.22 -18.80
CA ASP A 171 1.69 -4.27 -18.52
C ASP A 171 1.81 -3.20 -19.63
N SER A 172 1.11 -2.06 -19.55
CA SER A 172 0.34 -1.54 -18.41
C SER A 172 -1.09 -1.15 -18.81
N ILE A 173 -1.99 -1.02 -17.82
CA ILE A 173 -3.40 -0.70 -18.06
C ILE A 173 -3.59 0.68 -18.72
N GLN A 174 -2.63 1.60 -18.53
CA GLN A 174 -2.67 2.93 -19.15
C GLN A 174 -2.61 2.89 -20.68
N THR A 175 -1.98 1.87 -21.24
CA THR A 175 -1.84 1.70 -22.70
C THR A 175 -3.01 0.99 -23.35
N MET A 176 -3.95 0.46 -22.57
CA MET A 176 -5.07 -0.31 -23.08
C MET A 176 -6.16 0.60 -23.65
N HIS A 177 -6.82 0.11 -24.69
CA HIS A 177 -7.90 0.78 -25.38
C HIS A 177 -9.11 -0.15 -25.54
N SER A 178 -10.27 0.37 -25.10
CA SER A 178 -11.59 -0.19 -25.33
C SER A 178 -12.31 0.60 -26.42
N ASP A 179 -12.84 -0.13 -27.40
CA ASP A 179 -13.65 0.45 -28.48
C ASP A 179 -15.12 0.64 -28.12
N LEU A 180 -15.52 0.30 -26.88
CA LEU A 180 -16.84 0.60 -26.32
C LEU A 180 -17.00 2.06 -25.92
N ILE A 181 -15.90 2.80 -25.79
CA ILE A 181 -15.90 4.21 -25.41
C ILE A 181 -15.18 5.04 -26.46
N ASP A 182 -15.87 6.08 -26.94
CA ASP A 182 -15.28 7.09 -27.81
C ASP A 182 -14.46 8.09 -26.97
N SER A 183 -13.25 7.67 -26.59
CA SER A 183 -12.28 8.50 -25.87
C SER A 183 -10.85 8.07 -26.17
N ALA A 184 -9.91 9.02 -26.10
CA ALA A 184 -8.51 8.74 -26.42
C ALA A 184 -7.88 7.75 -25.40
N PRO A 185 -7.02 6.82 -25.85
CA PRO A 185 -6.23 5.93 -24.98
C PRO A 185 -5.48 6.71 -23.89
N GLY A 186 -5.33 6.11 -22.71
CA GLY A 186 -4.67 6.73 -21.56
C GLY A 186 -5.53 7.72 -20.75
N THR A 187 -6.73 8.07 -21.23
CA THR A 187 -7.70 8.82 -20.42
C THR A 187 -8.26 7.96 -19.28
N VAL A 188 -8.70 8.61 -18.20
CA VAL A 188 -9.34 7.93 -17.04
C VAL A 188 -10.51 7.05 -17.47
N SER A 189 -11.31 7.51 -18.43
CA SER A 189 -12.45 6.77 -18.97
C SER A 189 -12.02 5.50 -19.72
N GLN A 190 -11.00 5.58 -20.60
CA GLN A 190 -10.44 4.42 -21.29
C GLN A 190 -9.87 3.39 -20.32
N VAL A 191 -9.10 3.84 -19.33
CA VAL A 191 -8.48 2.97 -18.32
C VAL A 191 -9.54 2.22 -17.50
N ARG A 192 -10.61 2.91 -17.06
CA ARG A 192 -11.71 2.28 -16.32
C ARG A 192 -12.47 1.26 -17.17
N ALA A 193 -12.78 1.61 -18.42
CA ALA A 193 -13.51 0.72 -19.32
C ALA A 193 -12.72 -0.56 -19.59
N SER A 194 -11.46 -0.40 -19.96
CA SER A 194 -10.53 -1.50 -20.22
C SER A 194 -10.39 -2.40 -19.00
N ALA A 195 -10.19 -1.82 -17.81
CA ALA A 195 -10.12 -2.59 -16.57
C ALA A 195 -11.43 -3.32 -16.27
N GLN A 196 -12.59 -2.71 -16.50
CA GLN A 196 -13.89 -3.34 -16.25
C GLN A 196 -14.13 -4.56 -17.14
N GLU A 197 -13.75 -4.48 -18.41
CA GLU A 197 -13.85 -5.61 -19.35
C GLU A 197 -12.91 -6.76 -18.94
N LEU A 198 -11.66 -6.45 -18.60
CA LEU A 198 -10.69 -7.43 -18.12
C LEU A 198 -11.13 -8.08 -16.80
N ILE A 199 -11.61 -7.30 -15.82
CA ILE A 199 -12.13 -7.81 -14.54
C ILE A 199 -13.32 -8.73 -14.75
N ARG A 200 -14.20 -8.41 -15.72
CA ARG A 200 -15.32 -9.29 -16.06
C ARG A 200 -14.82 -10.61 -16.63
N TYR A 201 -13.88 -10.55 -17.58
CA TYR A 201 -13.25 -11.75 -18.13
C TYR A 201 -12.62 -12.62 -17.04
N ALA A 202 -11.89 -12.02 -16.08
CA ALA A 202 -11.31 -12.75 -14.94
C ALA A 202 -12.38 -13.59 -14.21
N LYS A 203 -13.50 -12.95 -13.86
CA LYS A 203 -14.60 -13.59 -13.12
C LYS A 203 -15.33 -14.67 -13.90
N ASP A 204 -15.48 -14.47 -15.21
CA ASP A 204 -16.19 -15.41 -16.08
C ASP A 204 -15.34 -16.62 -16.48
N SER A 205 -14.00 -16.46 -16.53
CA SER A 205 -13.05 -17.49 -16.96
C SER A 205 -12.27 -18.15 -15.82
N ASP A 206 -12.44 -17.69 -14.58
CA ASP A 206 -11.65 -18.07 -13.40
C ASP A 206 -10.13 -17.73 -13.51
N ALA A 207 -9.75 -16.90 -14.48
CA ALA A 207 -8.37 -16.42 -14.63
C ALA A 207 -8.00 -15.40 -13.55
N ALA A 208 -6.77 -15.48 -13.03
CA ALA A 208 -6.19 -14.44 -12.18
C ALA A 208 -5.52 -13.37 -13.05
N ILE A 209 -6.03 -12.13 -13.01
CA ILE A 209 -5.49 -11.02 -13.81
C ILE A 209 -4.70 -10.06 -12.93
N VAL A 210 -3.51 -9.68 -13.38
CA VAL A 210 -2.72 -8.59 -12.80
C VAL A 210 -2.64 -7.42 -13.75
N LEU A 211 -3.09 -6.26 -13.26
CA LEU A 211 -3.03 -4.99 -13.96
C LEU A 211 -1.87 -4.16 -13.41
N VAL A 212 -0.94 -3.74 -14.27
CA VAL A 212 0.13 -2.81 -13.87
C VAL A 212 -0.36 -1.38 -14.02
N GLY A 213 -0.20 -0.59 -12.95
CA GLY A 213 -0.49 0.83 -12.94
C GLY A 213 0.74 1.69 -12.59
N HIS A 214 1.04 2.70 -13.40
CA HIS A 214 2.04 3.71 -13.10
C HIS A 214 1.48 4.85 -12.25
N VAL A 215 2.22 5.25 -11.19
CA VAL A 215 1.97 6.50 -10.48
C VAL A 215 2.70 7.62 -11.22
N THR A 216 1.99 8.68 -11.62
CA THR A 216 2.60 9.88 -12.20
C THR A 216 2.82 10.94 -11.13
N LYS A 217 3.91 11.71 -11.26
CA LYS A 217 4.36 12.71 -10.26
C LYS A 217 3.34 13.81 -9.96
N ASP A 218 2.42 14.06 -10.89
CA ASP A 218 1.41 15.13 -10.79
C ASP A 218 0.02 14.61 -10.38
N GLY A 219 -0.17 13.31 -10.18
CA GLY A 219 -1.46 12.71 -9.82
C GLY A 219 -2.58 12.86 -10.88
N THR A 220 -2.28 13.42 -12.06
CA THR A 220 -3.27 13.86 -13.06
C THR A 220 -3.47 12.90 -14.23
N ILE A 221 -2.62 11.89 -14.41
CA ILE A 221 -2.85 10.83 -15.42
C ILE A 221 -3.30 9.58 -14.69
N ALA A 222 -4.56 9.19 -14.91
CA ALA A 222 -5.22 7.93 -14.55
C ALA A 222 -4.42 7.05 -13.58
N GLY A 223 -4.17 7.60 -12.38
CA GLY A 223 -3.34 6.92 -11.40
C GLY A 223 -4.01 5.63 -10.93
N PRO A 224 -3.26 4.68 -10.36
CA PRO A 224 -3.80 3.42 -9.84
C PRO A 224 -5.01 3.62 -8.91
N ARG A 225 -5.08 4.77 -8.20
CA ARG A 225 -6.25 5.23 -7.42
C ARG A 225 -7.59 5.15 -8.13
N VAL A 226 -7.61 5.37 -9.43
CA VAL A 226 -8.83 5.29 -10.25
C VAL A 226 -9.42 3.88 -10.25
N LEU A 227 -8.57 2.85 -10.15
CA LEU A 227 -8.94 1.44 -10.24
C LEU A 227 -9.00 0.73 -8.88
N GLU A 228 -8.46 1.33 -7.81
CA GLU A 228 -8.36 0.72 -6.48
C GLU A 228 -9.69 0.15 -5.96
N HIS A 229 -10.81 0.83 -6.25
CA HIS A 229 -12.13 0.38 -5.81
C HIS A 229 -12.69 -0.76 -6.69
N MET A 230 -12.26 -0.86 -7.95
CA MET A 230 -12.76 -1.82 -8.94
C MET A 230 -12.16 -3.21 -8.79
N VAL A 231 -10.88 -3.29 -8.40
CA VAL A 231 -10.13 -4.55 -8.26
C VAL A 231 -10.34 -5.21 -6.91
N ASP A 232 -9.96 -6.47 -6.78
CA ASP A 232 -10.09 -7.25 -5.55
C ASP A 232 -8.89 -7.02 -4.61
N THR A 233 -7.70 -6.91 -5.19
CA THR A 233 -6.44 -6.66 -4.48
C THR A 233 -5.71 -5.46 -5.08
N VAL A 234 -5.15 -4.60 -4.24
CA VAL A 234 -4.29 -3.47 -4.60
C VAL A 234 -2.98 -3.62 -3.86
N LEU A 235 -1.88 -3.68 -4.62
CA LEU A 235 -0.52 -3.66 -4.10
C LEU A 235 0.17 -2.36 -4.53
N ALA A 236 0.85 -1.72 -3.59
CA ALA A 236 1.71 -0.57 -3.83
C ALA A 236 3.17 -1.01 -3.76
N PHE A 237 3.94 -0.80 -4.83
CA PHE A 237 5.37 -1.05 -4.86
C PHE A 237 6.12 0.27 -4.68
N GLU A 238 6.71 0.42 -3.50
CA GLU A 238 7.33 1.64 -2.99
C GLU A 238 8.84 1.46 -2.87
N GLY A 239 9.59 2.56 -3.02
CA GLY A 239 11.03 2.58 -2.78
C GLY A 239 11.68 3.80 -3.41
N GLU A 240 12.48 4.53 -2.64
CA GLU A 240 13.25 5.66 -3.16
C GLU A 240 14.46 5.15 -3.95
N ARG A 241 14.90 5.91 -4.95
CA ARG A 241 16.03 5.52 -5.83
C ARG A 241 17.35 5.34 -5.07
N SER A 242 17.51 6.02 -3.94
CA SER A 242 18.67 5.92 -3.04
C SER A 242 18.60 4.71 -2.11
N HIS A 243 17.42 4.11 -1.94
CA HIS A 243 17.24 2.96 -1.07
C HIS A 243 17.56 1.68 -1.83
N GLN A 244 18.30 0.80 -1.17
CA GLN A 244 18.59 -0.53 -1.69
C GLN A 244 17.32 -1.40 -1.74
N TYR A 245 16.32 -1.09 -0.91
CA TYR A 245 15.08 -1.86 -0.78
C TYR A 245 13.90 -1.26 -1.51
N ARG A 246 13.01 -2.17 -1.91
CA ARG A 246 11.70 -1.88 -2.49
C ARG A 246 10.67 -2.68 -1.70
N ILE A 247 9.64 -1.99 -1.23
CA ILE A 247 8.61 -2.53 -0.34
C ILE A 247 7.33 -2.69 -1.15
N LEU A 248 6.80 -3.90 -1.21
CA LEU A 248 5.50 -4.22 -1.78
C LEU A 248 4.47 -4.32 -0.64
N ARG A 249 3.49 -3.42 -0.62
CA ARG A 249 2.46 -3.36 0.43
C ARG A 249 1.08 -3.65 -0.14
N ALA A 250 0.28 -4.43 0.59
CA ALA A 250 -1.15 -4.55 0.29
C ALA A 250 -1.93 -3.32 0.81
N VAL A 251 -2.46 -2.50 -0.10
CA VAL A 251 -3.34 -1.37 0.26
C VAL A 251 -4.79 -1.86 0.43
N LYS A 252 -5.17 -2.86 -0.36
CA LYS A 252 -6.48 -3.51 -0.33
C LYS A 252 -6.27 -4.98 -0.63
N ASN A 253 -6.85 -5.87 0.16
CA ASN A 253 -6.84 -7.29 -0.14
C ASN A 253 -8.15 -7.91 0.33
N ARG A 254 -9.03 -8.28 -0.60
CA ARG A 254 -10.30 -8.96 -0.26
C ARG A 254 -10.08 -10.41 0.22
N PHE A 255 -8.88 -10.94 0.02
CA PHE A 255 -8.55 -12.33 0.30
C PHE A 255 -7.51 -12.50 1.42
N GLY A 256 -7.04 -11.43 2.04
CA GLY A 256 -5.96 -11.50 3.04
C GLY A 256 -5.82 -10.21 3.83
N GLY A 257 -4.87 -10.18 4.77
CA GLY A 257 -4.56 -8.97 5.53
C GLY A 257 -3.95 -7.88 4.65
N THR A 258 -4.23 -6.61 4.96
CA THR A 258 -3.57 -5.44 4.35
C THR A 258 -2.23 -5.11 4.98
N ASP A 259 -1.95 -5.67 6.14
CA ASP A 259 -0.79 -5.28 6.92
C ASP A 259 0.49 -6.03 6.49
N GLU A 260 0.35 -7.01 5.61
CA GLU A 260 1.44 -7.79 5.05
C GLU A 260 2.28 -6.98 4.05
N ILE A 261 3.59 -7.16 4.12
CA ILE A 261 4.55 -6.56 3.17
C ILE A 261 5.51 -7.61 2.62
N GLY A 262 5.92 -7.40 1.38
CA GLY A 262 7.06 -8.07 0.76
C GLY A 262 8.23 -7.12 0.62
N VAL A 263 9.44 -7.53 1.02
CA VAL A 263 10.64 -6.70 0.89
C VAL A 263 11.59 -7.29 -0.16
N PHE A 264 12.02 -6.44 -1.08
CA PHE A 264 12.85 -6.82 -2.21
C PHE A 264 14.07 -5.91 -2.34
N ALA A 265 15.13 -6.40 -2.98
CA ALA A 265 16.29 -5.61 -3.38
C ALA A 265 16.55 -5.83 -4.88
N MET A 266 16.92 -4.77 -5.59
CA MET A 266 17.29 -4.87 -7.01
C MET A 266 18.76 -5.27 -7.12
N GLY A 267 19.03 -6.43 -7.72
CA GLY A 267 20.37 -6.92 -8.05
C GLY A 267 20.57 -7.06 -9.56
N GLU A 268 21.71 -7.62 -9.96
CA GLU A 268 22.06 -7.85 -11.37
C GLU A 268 21.11 -8.86 -12.04
N GLU A 269 20.66 -9.86 -11.28
CA GLU A 269 19.77 -10.94 -11.75
C GLU A 269 18.28 -10.59 -11.63
N GLY A 270 17.93 -9.35 -11.25
CA GLY A 270 16.56 -8.90 -11.04
C GLY A 270 16.20 -8.59 -9.59
N LEU A 271 14.94 -8.80 -9.21
CA LEU A 271 14.47 -8.57 -7.85
C LEU A 271 14.68 -9.80 -6.97
N GLY A 272 15.54 -9.66 -5.95
CA GLY A 272 15.78 -10.66 -4.92
C GLY A 272 14.92 -10.41 -3.68
N GLU A 273 14.50 -11.49 -3.02
CA GLU A 273 13.71 -11.44 -1.79
C GLU A 273 14.59 -11.15 -0.56
N VAL A 274 14.15 -10.25 0.30
CA VAL A 274 14.85 -9.91 1.55
C VAL A 274 14.08 -10.51 2.73
N ALA A 275 14.45 -11.74 3.10
CA ALA A 275 13.82 -12.46 4.20
C ALA A 275 14.06 -11.78 5.57
N ASN A 276 15.24 -11.19 5.76
CA ASN A 276 15.61 -10.50 6.99
C ASN A 276 16.06 -9.06 6.71
N PRO A 277 15.12 -8.10 6.58
CA PRO A 277 15.45 -6.71 6.32
C PRO A 277 16.29 -6.10 7.45
N SER A 278 16.09 -6.55 8.69
CA SER A 278 16.78 -6.05 9.88
C SER A 278 18.30 -6.26 9.83
N SER A 279 18.79 -7.32 9.19
CA SER A 279 20.24 -7.57 9.04
C SER A 279 21.01 -6.46 8.30
N LEU A 280 20.28 -5.58 7.61
CA LEU A 280 20.86 -4.55 6.75
C LEU A 280 20.80 -3.16 7.38
N PHE A 281 19.92 -2.98 8.38
CA PHE A 281 19.79 -1.74 9.16
C PHE A 281 20.52 -1.79 10.49
N LEU A 282 20.95 -2.98 10.92
CA LEU A 282 21.77 -3.17 12.11
C LEU A 282 23.24 -3.16 11.69
N THR A 283 23.97 -2.14 12.11
CA THR A 283 25.44 -2.09 11.96
C THR A 283 26.08 -3.14 12.89
N ASP A 284 27.37 -3.45 12.72
CA ASP A 284 28.11 -4.44 13.52
C ASP A 284 27.87 -4.20 15.03
N ARG A 285 27.09 -5.10 15.65
CA ARG A 285 26.60 -5.02 17.04
C ARG A 285 27.70 -5.22 18.09
N SER A 286 28.95 -5.39 17.66
CA SER A 286 30.10 -5.69 18.52
C SER A 286 30.66 -4.49 19.29
N ARG A 287 30.11 -3.28 19.09
CA ARG A 287 30.57 -2.08 19.81
C ARG A 287 29.40 -1.34 20.46
N ASP A 288 29.52 -1.13 21.76
CA ASP A 288 28.68 -0.21 22.53
C ASP A 288 29.02 1.24 22.15
N VAL A 289 28.32 1.79 21.16
CA VAL A 289 28.54 3.15 20.64
C VAL A 289 27.54 4.12 21.28
N PRO A 290 28.00 5.18 21.96
CA PRO A 290 27.10 6.22 22.45
C PRO A 290 26.29 6.85 21.31
N GLY A 291 25.02 7.11 21.59
CA GLY A 291 24.10 7.70 20.64
C GLY A 291 23.47 6.72 19.65
N SER A 292 23.74 5.42 19.76
CA SER A 292 23.10 4.38 18.92
C SER A 292 22.09 3.57 19.71
N VAL A 293 20.87 3.40 19.15
CA VAL A 293 19.77 2.63 19.74
C VAL A 293 19.03 1.87 18.66
N VAL A 294 18.66 0.61 18.94
CA VAL A 294 17.83 -0.19 18.02
C VAL A 294 16.35 0.03 18.32
N PHE A 295 15.61 0.43 17.30
CA PHE A 295 14.16 0.61 17.31
C PHE A 295 13.47 -0.46 16.43
N PRO A 296 12.54 -1.26 16.95
CA PRO A 296 11.77 -2.22 16.17
C PRO A 296 10.57 -1.52 15.51
N ALA A 297 10.79 -0.82 14.41
CA ALA A 297 9.76 -0.10 13.66
C ALA A 297 8.68 -1.03 13.09
N LEU A 298 7.43 -0.58 13.04
CA LEU A 298 6.39 -1.31 12.31
C LEU A 298 6.16 -0.72 10.92
N GLU A 299 6.36 -1.56 9.91
CA GLU A 299 6.00 -1.28 8.53
C GLU A 299 4.76 -2.10 8.17
N GLY A 300 3.55 -1.54 8.40
CA GLY A 300 2.32 -2.35 8.42
C GLY A 300 2.31 -3.25 9.66
N THR A 301 2.18 -4.57 9.48
CA THR A 301 2.39 -5.56 10.56
C THR A 301 3.79 -6.15 10.57
N ARG A 302 4.70 -5.75 9.68
CA ARG A 302 6.06 -6.33 9.74
C ARG A 302 6.96 -5.46 10.62
N PRO A 303 7.47 -6.01 11.73
CA PRO A 303 8.54 -5.36 12.49
C PRO A 303 9.84 -5.38 11.68
N VAL A 304 10.47 -4.21 11.55
CA VAL A 304 11.78 -4.00 10.95
C VAL A 304 12.64 -3.30 11.98
N LEU A 305 13.75 -3.92 12.37
CA LEU A 305 14.65 -3.30 13.34
C LEU A 305 15.54 -2.32 12.61
N VAL A 306 15.58 -1.09 13.11
CA VAL A 306 16.34 0.01 12.54
C VAL A 306 17.19 0.67 13.61
N GLU A 307 18.37 1.12 13.24
CA GLU A 307 19.25 1.85 14.15
C GLU A 307 18.95 3.35 14.11
N VAL A 308 18.65 3.92 15.27
CA VAL A 308 18.49 5.34 15.53
C VAL A 308 19.81 5.88 16.06
N GLN A 309 20.38 6.84 15.34
CA GLN A 309 21.68 7.42 15.67
C GLN A 309 21.52 8.89 16.01
N ALA A 310 22.09 9.28 17.16
CA ALA A 310 22.14 10.65 17.63
C ALA A 310 23.59 11.05 17.90
N LEU A 311 23.93 12.30 17.56
CA LEU A 311 25.18 12.94 17.92
C LEU A 311 24.87 14.29 18.52
N THR A 312 25.42 14.56 19.71
CA THR A 312 25.28 15.85 20.39
C THR A 312 26.63 16.55 20.47
N VAL A 313 26.69 17.83 20.09
CA VAL A 313 27.93 18.63 20.17
C VAL A 313 27.66 19.84 21.05
N ARG A 314 28.35 19.95 22.19
CA ARG A 314 28.22 21.11 23.07
C ARG A 314 28.90 22.34 22.45
N LEU A 315 28.16 23.43 22.32
CA LEU A 315 28.68 24.68 21.76
C LEU A 315 29.29 25.58 22.84
N ALA A 316 30.27 26.39 22.43
CA ALA A 316 30.70 27.55 23.20
C ALA A 316 29.59 28.62 23.22
N SER A 317 29.53 29.44 24.28
CA SER A 317 28.38 30.32 24.51
C SER A 317 28.15 31.32 23.37
N GLY A 318 26.87 31.54 23.03
CA GLY A 318 26.42 32.56 22.07
C GLY A 318 26.08 32.05 20.66
N ALA A 319 26.45 30.80 20.31
CA ALA A 319 26.04 30.20 19.04
C ALA A 319 24.63 29.58 19.13
N THR A 320 23.82 29.74 18.08
CA THR A 320 22.52 29.06 17.94
C THR A 320 22.75 27.60 17.56
N PRO A 321 22.33 26.62 18.38
CA PRO A 321 22.61 25.22 18.08
C PRO A 321 21.86 24.71 16.85
N ARG A 322 22.58 24.00 15.98
CA ARG A 322 21.97 23.33 14.84
C ARG A 322 21.22 22.08 15.28
N ARG A 323 20.04 21.86 14.66
CA ARG A 323 19.27 20.62 14.77
C ARG A 323 19.06 20.06 13.38
N ALA A 324 19.69 18.93 13.06
CA ALA A 324 19.63 18.28 11.76
C ALA A 324 19.02 16.88 11.91
N VAL A 325 18.07 16.53 11.04
CA VAL A 325 17.37 15.24 11.07
C VAL A 325 17.37 14.62 9.68
N VAL A 326 17.72 13.34 9.61
CA VAL A 326 17.63 12.51 8.40
C VAL A 326 16.81 11.27 8.73
N GLY A 327 15.76 11.00 7.95
CA GLY A 327 14.91 9.81 8.13
C GLY A 327 13.84 9.92 9.23
N TRP A 328 13.66 11.08 9.88
CA TRP A 328 12.59 11.29 10.88
C TRP A 328 12.02 12.72 10.83
N ASP A 329 11.01 13.01 11.66
CA ASP A 329 10.35 14.31 11.71
C ASP A 329 11.08 15.31 12.63
N SER A 330 11.32 16.52 12.12
CA SER A 330 12.02 17.58 12.86
C SER A 330 11.17 18.20 13.98
N GLY A 331 9.85 18.24 13.81
CA GLY A 331 8.92 18.70 14.84
C GLY A 331 8.87 17.76 16.04
N ARG A 332 8.85 16.46 15.80
CA ARG A 332 8.91 15.42 16.85
C ARG A 332 10.24 15.44 17.57
N LEU A 333 11.37 15.66 16.88
CA LEU A 333 12.65 15.89 17.57
C LEU A 333 12.59 17.09 18.52
N ALA A 334 12.05 18.23 18.07
CA ALA A 334 11.93 19.42 18.91
C ALA A 334 11.07 19.17 20.15
N MET A 335 9.99 18.40 20.01
CA MET A 335 9.15 17.96 21.12
C MET A 335 9.92 17.09 22.12
N VAL A 336 10.65 16.06 21.65
CA VAL A 336 11.43 15.17 22.52
C VAL A 336 12.48 15.95 23.31
N LEU A 337 13.19 16.87 22.66
CA LEU A 337 14.16 17.75 23.33
C LEU A 337 13.50 18.62 24.41
N ALA A 338 12.34 19.20 24.12
CA ALA A 338 11.61 20.02 25.08
C ALA A 338 11.16 19.21 26.32
N VAL A 339 10.73 17.95 26.13
CA VAL A 339 10.34 17.07 27.23
C VAL A 339 11.55 16.67 28.07
N LEU A 340 12.67 16.29 27.45
CA LEU A 340 13.92 15.95 28.15
C LEU A 340 14.43 17.13 29.00
N GLU A 341 14.33 18.35 28.50
CA GLU A 341 14.76 19.56 29.22
C GLU A 341 13.77 19.91 30.35
N ALA A 342 12.47 20.03 30.04
CA ALA A 342 11.47 20.52 30.99
C ALA A 342 11.07 19.50 32.06
N ARG A 343 11.17 18.19 31.77
CA ARG A 343 10.73 17.11 32.68
C ARG A 343 11.86 16.31 33.28
N CYS A 344 13.00 16.18 32.60
CA CYS A 344 14.13 15.38 33.06
C CYS A 344 15.36 16.22 33.46
N GLY A 345 15.32 17.54 33.24
CA GLY A 345 16.41 18.44 33.63
C GLY A 345 17.69 18.29 32.79
N LEU A 346 17.61 17.65 31.62
CA LEU A 346 18.73 17.51 30.70
C LEU A 346 18.85 18.78 29.84
N GLN A 347 19.80 19.64 30.17
CA GLN A 347 20.02 20.92 29.50
C GLN A 347 20.71 20.73 28.12
N MET A 348 19.93 20.25 27.15
CA MET A 348 20.38 20.06 25.76
C MET A 348 20.22 21.33 24.91
N GLY A 349 19.65 22.41 25.45
CA GLY A 349 19.44 23.67 24.75
C GLY A 349 20.71 24.35 24.23
N ALA A 350 21.89 24.00 24.75
CA ALA A 350 23.20 24.51 24.29
C ALA A 350 23.99 23.52 23.43
N ALA A 351 23.39 22.38 23.06
CA ALA A 351 24.02 21.37 22.22
C ALA A 351 23.42 21.36 20.82
N GLU A 352 24.26 21.23 19.80
CA GLU A 352 23.82 20.81 18.48
C GLU A 352 23.38 19.36 18.53
N VAL A 353 22.36 19.03 17.73
CA VAL A 353 21.80 17.70 17.65
C VAL A 353 21.75 17.27 16.19
N TYR A 354 22.36 16.15 15.90
CA TYR A 354 22.27 15.47 14.62
C TYR A 354 21.60 14.13 14.86
N LEU A 355 20.47 13.89 14.19
CA LEU A 355 19.73 12.65 14.26
C LEU A 355 19.69 11.99 12.87
N ASN A 356 20.00 10.71 12.81
CA ASN A 356 20.01 9.92 11.59
C ASN A 356 19.34 8.56 11.82
N ILE A 357 18.49 8.15 10.90
CA ILE A 357 17.98 6.78 10.85
C ILE A 357 18.83 5.99 9.87
N ALA A 358 19.47 4.92 10.35
CA ALA A 358 20.39 4.13 9.54
C ALA A 358 19.70 3.46 8.35
N GLY A 359 20.46 3.22 7.27
CA GLY A 359 19.98 2.58 6.05
C GLY A 359 19.03 3.43 5.20
N GLY A 360 18.97 4.74 5.45
CA GLY A 360 18.14 5.70 4.69
C GLY A 360 16.65 5.64 5.02
N TYR A 361 16.22 4.72 5.89
CA TYR A 361 14.83 4.47 6.21
C TYR A 361 14.13 5.71 6.80
N ARG A 362 12.88 5.97 6.37
CA ARG A 362 12.07 7.07 6.90
C ARG A 362 11.06 6.54 7.90
N LEU A 363 11.25 6.90 9.16
CA LEU A 363 10.38 6.54 10.27
C LEU A 363 9.16 7.45 10.37
N THR A 364 7.99 6.84 10.48
CA THR A 364 6.70 7.52 10.77
C THR A 364 6.01 6.97 12.01
N ASP A 365 6.55 5.89 12.59
CA ASP A 365 6.01 5.19 13.74
C ASP A 365 6.15 6.02 15.04
N PRO A 366 5.05 6.38 15.72
CA PRO A 366 5.10 7.13 16.98
C PRO A 366 5.90 6.44 18.08
N ALA A 367 6.00 5.10 18.04
CA ALA A 367 6.78 4.33 18.99
C ALA A 367 8.29 4.63 18.94
N ALA A 368 8.77 5.37 17.94
CA ALA A 368 10.16 5.78 17.82
C ALA A 368 10.56 6.84 18.86
N ASP A 369 9.61 7.53 19.52
CA ASP A 369 9.91 8.64 20.42
C ASP A 369 10.86 8.25 21.55
N LEU A 370 10.56 7.13 22.24
CA LEU A 370 11.40 6.66 23.34
C LEU A 370 12.78 6.22 22.85
N ALA A 371 12.87 5.61 21.66
CA ALA A 371 14.14 5.20 21.06
C ALA A 371 15.02 6.42 20.73
N VAL A 372 14.42 7.48 20.17
CA VAL A 372 15.12 8.72 19.89
C VAL A 372 15.53 9.43 21.19
N ALA A 373 14.67 9.45 22.20
CA ALA A 373 15.03 9.98 23.51
C ALA A 373 16.21 9.22 24.12
N ALA A 374 16.20 7.88 24.08
CA ALA A 374 17.31 7.04 24.53
C ALA A 374 18.60 7.33 23.75
N ALA A 375 18.54 7.47 22.43
CA ALA A 375 19.70 7.82 21.60
C ALA A 375 20.27 9.20 21.99
N LEU A 376 19.41 10.19 22.21
CA LEU A 376 19.82 11.53 22.64
C LEU A 376 20.45 11.53 24.04
N ILE A 377 19.84 10.81 25.00
CA ILE A 377 20.40 10.65 26.35
C ILE A 377 21.75 9.97 26.28
N SER A 378 21.87 8.91 25.46
CA SER A 378 23.10 8.16 25.26
C SER A 378 24.22 9.04 24.70
N ALA A 379 23.94 9.80 23.64
CA ALA A 379 24.89 10.73 23.03
C ALA A 379 25.29 11.84 24.00
N PHE A 380 24.33 12.45 24.69
CA PHE A 380 24.59 13.57 25.59
C PHE A 380 25.38 13.19 26.85
N SER A 381 25.18 11.96 27.33
CA SER A 381 25.85 11.42 28.53
C SER A 381 27.10 10.61 28.23
N GLU A 382 27.41 10.38 26.95
CA GLU A 382 28.50 9.49 26.49
C GLU A 382 28.41 8.09 27.10
N ARG A 383 27.17 7.58 27.26
CA ARG A 383 26.89 6.25 27.82
C ARG A 383 26.08 5.44 26.82
N PRO A 384 26.63 4.33 26.29
CA PRO A 384 25.94 3.53 25.29
C PRO A 384 24.73 2.80 25.87
N VAL A 385 23.69 2.66 25.06
CA VAL A 385 22.61 1.71 25.33
C VAL A 385 23.12 0.31 25.02
N PRO A 386 22.77 -0.73 25.81
CA PRO A 386 23.27 -2.08 25.55
C PRO A 386 22.94 -2.59 24.14
N ALA A 387 23.92 -3.18 23.45
CA ALA A 387 23.79 -3.61 22.04
C ALA A 387 22.77 -4.74 21.77
N ASP A 388 22.22 -5.37 22.80
CA ASP A 388 21.14 -6.38 22.74
C ASP A 388 19.81 -5.87 23.33
N ALA A 389 19.69 -4.55 23.54
CA ALA A 389 18.46 -3.87 23.90
C ALA A 389 17.77 -3.25 22.68
N ILE A 390 16.46 -3.41 22.62
CA ILE A 390 15.58 -2.62 21.76
C ILE A 390 14.78 -1.63 22.62
N VAL A 391 14.50 -0.45 22.08
CA VAL A 391 13.75 0.60 22.78
C VAL A 391 12.56 1.02 21.94
N PHE A 392 11.36 1.13 22.53
CA PHE A 392 10.19 1.67 21.84
C PHE A 392 9.12 2.17 22.81
N GLY A 393 8.38 3.20 22.40
CA GLY A 393 7.30 3.81 23.19
C GLY A 393 6.99 5.21 22.65
N GLU A 394 5.73 5.63 22.80
CA GLU A 394 5.32 6.98 22.41
C GLU A 394 5.49 7.93 23.60
N LEU A 395 5.99 9.15 23.35
CA LEU A 395 6.20 10.14 24.41
C LEU A 395 5.11 11.21 24.38
N SER A 396 4.52 11.47 25.55
CA SER A 396 3.63 12.62 25.74
C SER A 396 4.42 13.87 26.14
N LEU A 397 3.79 15.04 25.98
CA LEU A 397 4.34 16.33 26.47
C LEU A 397 4.42 16.41 28.02
N SER A 398 3.69 15.55 28.73
CA SER A 398 3.80 15.43 30.19
C SER A 398 5.02 14.62 30.62
N GLY A 399 5.71 13.96 29.69
CA GLY A 399 6.82 13.05 29.96
C GLY A 399 6.39 11.63 30.28
N GLU A 400 5.13 11.26 30.02
CA GLU A 400 4.65 9.88 30.16
C GLU A 400 5.08 9.04 28.95
N VAL A 401 5.40 7.78 29.20
CA VAL A 401 5.69 6.79 28.16
C VAL A 401 4.42 5.97 27.92
N ARG A 402 3.83 6.10 26.74
CA ARG A 402 2.54 5.51 26.38
C ARG A 402 2.72 4.15 25.70
N GLN A 403 1.70 3.32 25.88
CA GLN A 403 1.54 2.03 25.19
C GLN A 403 1.44 2.25 23.68
N VAL A 404 2.00 1.31 22.90
CA VAL A 404 2.02 1.39 21.44
C VAL A 404 1.40 0.14 20.82
N SER A 405 1.22 0.17 19.50
CA SER A 405 0.64 -0.97 18.80
C SER A 405 1.64 -2.13 18.67
N HIS A 406 1.11 -3.34 18.79
CA HIS A 406 1.77 -4.61 18.52
C HIS A 406 3.10 -4.87 19.26
N ASP A 407 3.21 -4.51 20.55
CA ASP A 407 4.42 -4.76 21.37
C ASP A 407 4.95 -6.19 21.25
N GLY A 408 4.06 -7.18 21.36
CA GLY A 408 4.44 -8.59 21.27
C GLY A 408 4.96 -9.01 19.90
N LEU A 409 4.63 -8.29 18.83
CA LEU A 409 5.17 -8.54 17.49
C LEU A 409 6.58 -7.97 17.36
N ARG A 410 6.78 -6.73 17.84
CA ARG A 410 8.09 -6.06 17.93
C ARG A 410 9.09 -6.90 18.73
N LEU A 411 8.68 -7.37 19.91
CA LEU A 411 9.51 -8.22 20.78
C LEU A 411 9.84 -9.56 20.13
N ARG A 412 8.88 -10.25 19.51
CA ARG A 412 9.13 -11.54 18.85
C ARG A 412 10.16 -11.43 17.73
N GLU A 413 10.10 -10.37 16.95
CA GLU A 413 11.06 -10.18 15.87
C GLU A 413 12.45 -9.84 16.39
N ALA A 414 12.54 -8.98 17.40
CA ALA A 414 13.81 -8.71 18.05
C ALA A 414 14.41 -9.97 18.68
N ALA A 415 13.60 -10.85 19.26
CA ALA A 415 14.05 -12.11 19.82
C ALA A 415 14.68 -13.03 18.75
N LYS A 416 14.04 -13.16 17.58
CA LYS A 416 14.59 -13.94 16.45
C LYS A 416 15.96 -13.43 15.99
N LEU A 417 16.20 -12.13 16.17
CA LEU A 417 17.44 -11.46 15.78
C LEU A 417 18.47 -11.42 16.93
N GLY A 418 18.20 -12.11 18.04
CA GLY A 418 19.12 -12.26 19.15
C GLY A 418 19.21 -11.04 20.07
N PHE A 419 18.14 -10.25 20.18
CA PHE A 419 18.00 -9.27 21.26
C PHE A 419 17.45 -9.95 22.51
N SER A 420 17.92 -9.51 23.68
CA SER A 420 17.58 -10.12 24.97
C SER A 420 16.82 -9.15 25.89
N ARG A 421 16.84 -7.85 25.56
CA ARG A 421 16.30 -6.76 26.37
C ARG A 421 15.32 -5.91 25.56
N GLY A 422 14.18 -5.58 26.16
CA GLY A 422 13.16 -4.69 25.61
C GLY A 422 12.84 -3.57 26.58
N TRP A 423 13.03 -2.33 26.16
CA TRP A 423 12.78 -1.12 26.94
C TRP A 423 11.57 -0.39 26.37
N GLY A 424 10.56 -0.13 27.19
CA GLY A 424 9.35 0.52 26.70
C GLY A 424 8.32 0.84 27.78
N PRO A 425 7.04 1.02 27.44
CA PRO A 425 6.01 1.43 28.39
C PRO A 425 5.70 0.37 29.46
N THR A 426 5.36 0.83 30.66
CA THR A 426 4.94 -0.04 31.79
C THR A 426 3.74 -0.92 31.41
N GLY A 427 3.83 -2.21 31.71
CA GLY A 427 2.78 -3.20 31.40
C GLY A 427 3.08 -4.05 30.14
N MET A 428 4.16 -3.74 29.42
CA MET A 428 4.67 -4.60 28.36
C MET A 428 5.09 -5.96 28.92
N LYS A 429 4.68 -7.04 28.24
CA LYS A 429 5.01 -8.42 28.62
C LYS A 429 6.13 -8.94 27.73
N GLY A 430 7.15 -9.57 28.33
CA GLY A 430 8.21 -10.24 27.59
C GLY A 430 7.67 -11.37 26.71
N VAL A 431 8.17 -11.47 25.48
CA VAL A 431 7.81 -12.51 24.51
C VAL A 431 9.09 -12.99 23.82
N GLY A 432 9.19 -14.29 23.53
CA GLY A 432 10.32 -14.86 22.80
C GLY A 432 11.63 -14.89 23.57
N GLY A 433 11.59 -14.83 24.90
CA GLY A 433 12.80 -14.83 25.75
C GLY A 433 13.40 -13.44 26.01
N ILE A 434 12.80 -12.36 25.49
CA ILE A 434 13.20 -11.00 25.83
C ILE A 434 12.73 -10.62 27.23
N SER A 435 13.67 -10.14 28.04
CA SER A 435 13.42 -9.47 29.32
C SER A 435 12.96 -8.03 29.07
N VAL A 436 11.93 -7.57 29.78
CA VAL A 436 11.32 -6.26 29.54
C VAL A 436 11.49 -5.35 30.75
N THR A 437 11.94 -4.12 30.49
CA THR A 437 11.97 -3.01 31.45
C THR A 437 10.93 -1.99 31.03
N GLY A 438 9.92 -1.78 31.89
CA GLY A 438 8.83 -0.84 31.67
C GLY A 438 9.09 0.51 32.33
N PHE A 439 8.78 1.59 31.62
CA PHE A 439 8.85 2.96 32.12
C PHE A 439 7.45 3.58 32.07
N ALA A 440 7.02 4.22 33.17
CA ALA A 440 5.80 5.02 33.18
C ALA A 440 6.11 6.46 32.74
N ARG A 441 7.33 6.93 33.04
CA ARG A 441 7.80 8.28 32.73
C ARG A 441 9.19 8.26 32.11
N LEU A 442 9.46 9.24 31.25
CA LEU A 442 10.76 9.41 30.61
C LEU A 442 11.90 9.62 31.62
N GLY A 443 11.60 10.21 32.78
CA GLY A 443 12.56 10.36 33.88
C GLY A 443 13.15 9.03 34.36
N GLU A 444 12.34 7.97 34.43
CA GLU A 444 12.79 6.64 34.87
C GLU A 444 13.81 6.03 33.88
N LEU A 445 13.64 6.30 32.58
CA LEU A 445 14.63 5.91 31.57
C LEU A 445 15.94 6.70 31.74
N VAL A 446 15.85 8.01 32.01
CA VAL A 446 17.02 8.86 32.27
C VAL A 446 17.77 8.36 33.50
N ASP A 447 17.06 8.06 34.58
CA ASP A 447 17.64 7.57 35.83
C ASP A 447 18.33 6.22 35.62
N LEU A 448 17.70 5.28 34.89
CA LEU A 448 18.32 4.01 34.51
C LEU A 448 19.62 4.20 33.70
N MET A 449 19.60 5.08 32.68
CA MET A 449 20.77 5.30 31.82
C MET A 449 21.90 6.06 32.52
N LEU A 450 21.55 6.95 33.46
CA LEU A 450 22.51 7.71 34.25
C LEU A 450 22.95 7.00 35.54
N GLY A 451 22.36 5.85 35.87
CA GLY A 451 22.67 5.10 37.09
C GLY A 451 22.32 5.88 38.36
N ARG A 452 21.18 6.59 38.34
CA ARG A 452 20.62 7.27 39.50
C ARG A 452 19.53 6.35 40.04
N ASP A 453 19.77 5.74 41.21
CA ASP A 453 18.79 4.88 41.87
C ASP A 453 17.66 5.70 42.51
#